data_AF-A0A4Q3Z447-F1
#
_entry.id   AF-A0A4Q3Z447-F1
#
_cell.length_a   1.000
_cell.length_b   1.000
_cell.length_c   1.000
_cell.angle_alpha   90.00
_cell.angle_beta   90.00
_cell.angle_gamma   90.00
#
_symmetry.space_group_name_H-M   'P 1'
#
loop_
_entity.id
_entity.type
_entity.pdbx_description
1 polymer ?
#
loop_
_entity_poly.entity_id
_entity_poly.type
_entity_poly.pdbx_seq_one_letter_code
_entity_poly.pdbx_strand_id
1 'polypeptide(L)' 'MSHVIVRGANIRRHEVDFGDDEISVSAHAGSETVGLANDASHENRPEGRHRIALMNILRHIFSETIAELAKNTRVL' A
#
# COMPACT_ATOMS: atom_id res chain seq x y z
N MET A 1 12.33 5.07 8.76
CA MET A 1 12.36 4.95 7.28
C MET A 1 11.21 4.09 6.76
N SER A 2 10.08 4.76 6.55
CA SER A 2 8.85 4.17 6.03
C SER A 2 8.84 4.31 4.50
N HIS A 3 8.60 3.23 3.76
CA HIS A 3 8.61 3.25 2.30
C HIS A 3 7.60 2.28 1.71
N VAL A 4 7.13 2.60 0.50
CA VAL A 4 6.34 1.68 -0.32
C VAL A 4 7.16 1.31 -1.55
N ILE A 5 7.35 0.01 -1.76
CA ILE A 5 8.02 -0.54 -2.94
C ILE A 5 7.02 -1.35 -3.74
N VAL A 6 6.79 -0.93 -4.98
CA VAL A 6 6.05 -1.70 -5.99
C VAL A 6 7.04 -2.24 -7.00
N ARG A 7 7.11 -3.58 -7.10
CA ARG A 7 7.91 -4.26 -8.12
C ARG A 7 7.00 -4.78 -9.22
N GLY A 8 7.13 -4.21 -10.41
CA GLY A 8 6.43 -4.71 -11.59
C GLY A 8 7.06 -6.00 -12.11
N ALA A 9 6.31 -6.75 -12.93
CA ALA A 9 6.79 -7.97 -13.60
C ALA A 9 8.02 -7.73 -14.50
N ASN A 10 8.25 -6.48 -14.92
CA ASN A 10 9.40 -6.04 -15.71
C ASN A 10 10.64 -5.69 -14.85
N ILE A 11 10.67 -6.08 -13.57
CA ILE A 11 11.76 -5.81 -12.59
C ILE A 11 11.90 -4.31 -12.26
N ARG A 12 11.08 -3.41 -12.84
CA ARG A 12 11.10 -2.00 -12.45
C ARG A 12 10.58 -1.84 -11.04
N ARG A 13 11.37 -1.11 -10.24
CA ARG A 13 11.05 -0.74 -8.87
C ARG A 13 10.50 0.68 -8.87
N HIS A 14 9.27 0.83 -8.43
CA HIS A 14 8.70 2.12 -8.06
C HIS A 14 8.75 2.22 -6.54
N GLU A 15 9.47 3.21 -6.04
CA GLU A 15 9.65 3.43 -4.61
C GLU A 15 9.16 4.83 -4.26
N VAL A 16 8.32 4.89 -3.23
CA VAL A 16 7.97 6.14 -2.55
C VAL A 16 8.59 6.07 -1.17
N ASP A 17 9.60 6.91 -0.94
CA ASP A 17 10.27 7.07 0.34
C ASP A 17 9.57 8.16 1.16
N PHE A 18 8.98 7.77 2.30
CA PHE A 18 8.30 8.66 3.23
C PHE A 18 9.22 9.15 4.36
N GLY A 19 10.52 8.81 4.33
CA GLY A 19 11.49 9.21 5.34
C GLY A 19 11.10 8.69 6.72
N ASP A 20 11.15 9.56 7.73
CA ASP A 20 10.80 9.23 9.12
C ASP A 20 9.37 9.64 9.49
N ASP A 21 8.52 9.87 8.49
CA ASP A 21 7.13 10.18 8.75
C ASP A 21 6.33 8.95 9.17
N GLU A 22 5.35 9.20 10.03
CA GLU A 22 4.28 8.26 10.28
C GLU A 22 3.40 8.15 9.02
N ILE A 23 3.20 6.91 8.56
CA ILE A 23 2.35 6.58 7.41
C ILE A 23 1.03 6.00 7.92
N SER A 24 -0.08 6.57 7.47
CA SER A 24 -1.39 5.95 7.51
C SER A 24 -1.61 5.08 6.27
N VAL A 25 -2.11 3.86 6.49
CA VAL A 25 -2.48 2.95 5.41
C VAL A 25 -3.99 2.73 5.46
N SER A 26 -4.66 2.99 4.35
CA SER A 26 -6.09 2.74 4.21
C SER A 26 -6.36 1.80 3.05
N ALA A 27 -7.36 0.94 3.23
CA ALA A 27 -7.83 0.00 2.22
C ALA A 27 -9.30 0.28 1.89
N HIS A 28 -9.62 0.37 0.61
CA HIS A 28 -10.98 0.52 0.12
C HIS A 28 -11.31 -0.61 -0.85
N ALA A 29 -12.34 -1.40 -0.53
CA ALA A 29 -12.80 -2.49 -1.37
C ALA A 29 -13.91 -2.00 -2.32
N GLY A 30 -13.59 -1.89 -3.61
CA GLY A 30 -14.57 -1.76 -4.67
C GLY A 30 -15.12 -3.10 -5.13
N SER A 31 -15.98 -3.08 -6.16
CA SER A 31 -16.54 -4.31 -6.76
C SER A 31 -15.47 -5.16 -7.46
N GLU A 32 -14.58 -4.52 -8.22
CA GLU A 32 -13.56 -5.19 -9.05
C GLU A 32 -12.15 -5.09 -8.46
N THR A 33 -11.87 -4.05 -7.67
CA THR A 33 -10.53 -3.75 -7.16
C THR A 33 -10.53 -3.50 -5.66
N VAL A 34 -9.38 -3.72 -5.03
CA VAL A 34 -9.03 -3.20 -3.71
C VAL A 34 -7.99 -2.11 -3.91
N GLY A 35 -8.31 -0.89 -3.47
CA GLY A 35 -7.40 0.23 -3.46
C GLY A 35 -6.66 0.30 -2.13
N LEU A 36 -5.35 0.48 -2.17
CA LEU A 36 -4.53 0.81 -1.00
C LEU A 36 -3.97 2.21 -1.17
N ALA A 37 -4.15 3.05 -0.15
CA ALA A 37 -3.57 4.39 -0.08
C ALA A 37 -2.63 4.47 1.13
N ASN A 38 -1.39 4.85 0.87
CA ASN A 38 -0.37 5.09 1.86
C ASN A 38 -0.08 6.58 1.88
N ASP A 39 -0.27 7.21 3.04
CA ASP A 39 -0.18 8.65 3.20
C ASP A 39 0.58 9.01 4.48
N ALA A 40 1.61 9.85 4.36
CA ALA A 40 2.30 10.41 5.52
C ALA A 40 1.54 11.61 6.10
N SER A 41 1.42 11.77 7.41
CA SER A 41 0.65 12.90 8.00
C SER A 41 1.11 14.29 7.49
N HIS A 42 0.14 15.20 7.24
CA HIS A 42 0.37 16.55 6.68
C HIS A 42 0.02 17.70 7.62
N GLU A 43 -0.28 17.46 8.90
CA GLU A 43 -0.82 18.51 9.78
C GLU A 43 0.00 19.82 9.81
N ASN A 44 1.26 19.83 9.34
CA ASN A 44 2.08 21.03 9.27
C ASN A 44 2.96 21.20 8.01
N ARG A 45 2.60 20.65 6.84
CA ARG A 45 3.45 20.74 5.63
C ARG A 45 2.95 21.69 4.54
N PRO A 46 3.86 22.43 3.86
CA PRO A 46 3.51 23.20 2.67
C PRO A 46 2.92 22.31 1.58
N GLU A 47 1.90 22.81 0.90
CA GLU A 47 1.32 22.19 -0.30
C GLU A 47 2.44 21.82 -1.29
N GLY A 48 2.44 20.57 -1.78
CA GLY A 48 3.44 20.05 -2.73
C GLY A 48 4.53 19.14 -2.15
N ARG A 49 4.54 18.87 -0.83
CA ARG A 49 5.39 17.81 -0.20
C ARG A 49 4.61 16.57 0.21
N HIS A 50 3.39 16.43 -0.29
CA HIS A 50 2.53 15.29 -0.03
C HIS A 50 3.09 14.04 -0.71
N ARG A 51 3.57 13.10 0.09
CA ARG A 51 3.99 11.79 -0.41
C ARG A 51 2.82 10.82 -0.28
N ILE A 52 2.38 10.28 -1.40
CA ILE A 52 1.31 9.28 -1.48
C ILE A 52 1.80 8.14 -2.36
N ALA A 53 1.48 6.91 -1.96
CA ALA A 53 1.51 5.76 -2.86
C ALA A 53 0.11 5.16 -2.96
N LEU A 54 -0.45 5.17 -4.17
CA LEU A 54 -1.74 4.57 -4.49
C LEU A 54 -1.51 3.33 -5.36
N MET A 55 -2.21 2.24 -5.01
CA MET A 55 -2.23 1.04 -5.84
C MET A 55 -3.63 0.44 -5.89
N ASN A 56 -3.99 -0.09 -7.04
CA ASN A 56 -5.23 -0.83 -7.26
C ASN A 56 -4.87 -2.28 -7.60
N ILE A 57 -5.43 -3.21 -6.83
CA ILE A 57 -5.23 -4.64 -7.01
C ILE A 57 -6.56 -5.25 -7.41
N LEU A 58 -6.57 -6.22 -8.34
CA LEU A 58 -7.80 -6.95 -8.66
C LEU A 58 -8.31 -7.68 -7.42
N ARG A 59 -9.59 -7.49 -7.09
CA ARG A 59 -10.17 -7.94 -5.83
C ARG A 59 -10.11 -9.45 -5.64
N HIS A 60 -10.27 -10.22 -6.72
CA HIS A 60 -10.20 -11.67 -6.65
C HIS A 60 -8.78 -12.14 -6.27
N ILE A 61 -7.75 -11.56 -6.89
CA ILE A 61 -6.34 -11.85 -6.57
C ILE A 61 -6.01 -11.46 -5.13
N PHE A 62 -6.45 -10.27 -4.69
CA PHE A 62 -6.25 -9.83 -3.31
C PHE A 62 -6.91 -10.79 -2.31
N SER A 63 -8.17 -11.15 -2.55
CA SER A 63 -8.94 -12.05 -1.68
C SER A 63 -8.31 -13.44 -1.59
N GLU A 64 -7.88 -13.99 -2.73
CA GLU A 64 -7.19 -15.28 -2.80
C GLU A 64 -5.89 -15.26 -2.01
N THR A 65 -5.04 -14.25 -2.25
CA THR A 65 -3.74 -14.10 -1.57
C THR A 65 -3.90 -13.97 -0.06
N ILE A 66 -4.86 -13.17 0.41
CA ILE A 66 -5.11 -13.01 1.86
C ILE A 66 -5.67 -14.30 2.47
N ALA A 67 -6.54 -15.01 1.75
CA ALA A 67 -7.07 -16.29 2.23
C ALA A 67 -5.97 -17.36 2.32
N GLU A 68 -5.04 -17.42 1.36
CA GLU A 68 -3.86 -18.28 1.43
C GLU A 68 -2.95 -17.92 2.60
N LEU A 69 -2.68 -16.62 2.80
CA LEU A 69 -1.87 -16.15 3.92
C LEU A 69 -2.49 -16.53 5.26
N ALA A 70 -3.80 -16.36 5.41
CA ALA A 70 -4.53 -16.72 6.63
C ALA A 70 -4.47 -18.23 6.93
N LYS A 71 -4.55 -19.09 5.90
CA LYS A 71 -4.41 -20.55 6.05
C LYS A 71 -3.00 -20.95 6.49
N ASN A 72 -1.99 -20.25 5.99
CA ASN A 72 -0.58 -20.53 6.28
C ASN A 72 -0.12 -19.92 7.60
N THR A 73 -0.85 -18.93 8.11
CA THR A 73 -0.65 -18.38 9.45
C THR A 73 -1.24 -19.35 10.46
N ARG A 74 -0.46 -20.36 10.84
CA ARG A 74 -0.70 -21.03 12.13
C ARG A 74 -0.69 -19.95 13.19
N VAL A 75 -1.81 -19.83 13.90
CA VAL A 75 -1.99 -18.99 15.09
C VAL A 75 -0.73 -19.14 15.96
N LEU A 76 0.03 -18.05 16.09
CA LEU A 76 1.06 -17.89 17.13
C LEU A 76 0.38 -17.65 18.47
#